data_AF-A0A0C3KSU7-F1
#
_entry.id   AF-A0A0C3KSU7-F1
#
_cell.length_a   1.000
_cell.length_b   1.000
_cell.length_c   1.000
_cell.angle_alpha   90.00
_cell.angle_beta   90.00
_cell.angle_gamma   90.00
#
_symmetry.space_group_name_H-M   'P 1'
#
loop_
_entity.id
_entity.type
_entity.pdbx_description
1 polymer ?
#
loop_
_entity_poly.entity_id
_entity_poly.type
_entity_poly.pdbx_seq_one_letter_code
_entity_poly.pdbx_strand_id
1 'polypeptide(L)' 'IYDVSCGIQYLHIRNPPVRHGDLKSANILVNSRNRAVITDFGSARFLEDPTE' A
#
# COMPACT_ATOMS: atom_id res chain seq x y z
N ILE A 1 -2.58 11.93 6.75
CA ILE A 1 -1.45 11.01 6.41
C ILE A 1 -1.55 9.69 7.20
N TYR A 2 -1.99 9.69 8.47
CA TYR A 2 -2.10 8.50 9.34
C TYR A 2 -2.67 7.25 8.64
N ASP A 3 -3.87 7.34 8.04
CA ASP A 3 -4.53 6.20 7.39
C ASP A 3 -3.69 5.58 6.25
N VAL A 4 -3.05 6.43 5.45
CA VAL A 4 -2.16 5.99 4.37
C VAL A 4 -0.91 5.32 4.95
N SER A 5 -0.32 5.90 6.00
CA SER A 5 0.84 5.30 6.68
C SER A 5 0.51 3.93 7.28
N CYS A 6 -0.65 3.79 7.92
CA CYS A 6 -1.10 2.49 8.43
C CYS A 6 -1.33 1.47 7.32
N GLY A 7 -1.93 1.89 6.19
CA GLY A 7 -2.12 1.03 5.02
C GLY A 7 -0.79 0.57 4.41
N ILE A 8 0.18 1.47 4.26
CA ILE A 8 1.52 1.12 3.76
C ILE A 8 2.26 0.20 4.73
N GLN A 9 2.21 0.49 6.03
CA GLN A 9 2.78 -0.41 7.04
C GLN A 9 2.16 -1.80 6.94
N TYR A 10 0.83 -1.89 6.79
CA TYR A 10 0.12 -3.15 6.63
C TYR A 10 0.65 -3.96 5.44
N LEU A 11 0.91 -3.31 4.29
CA LEU A 11 1.47 -3.96 3.10
C LEU A 11 2.91 -4.42 3.32
N HIS A 12 3.75 -3.59 3.96
CA HIS A 12 5.16 -3.88 4.16
C HIS A 12 5.43 -4.98 5.20
N ILE A 13 4.50 -5.25 6.13
CA ILE A 13 4.64 -6.35 7.10
C ILE A 13 4.03 -7.69 6.62
N ARG A 14 3.57 -7.77 5.36
CA ARG A 14 3.17 -9.05 4.79
C ARG A 14 4.39 -9.95 4.59
N ASN A 15 4.17 -11.25 4.41
CA ASN A 15 5.21 -12.21 4.09
C ASN A 15 4.81 -13.02 2.84
N PRO A 16 5.40 -12.75 1.66
CA PRO A 16 6.41 -11.71 1.39
C PRO A 16 5.86 -10.28 1.52
N PRO A 17 6.70 -9.27 1.84
CA PRO A 17 6.30 -7.86 1.88
C PRO A 17 5.69 -7.42 0.54
N VAL A 18 4.69 -6.53 0.59
CA VAL A 18 4.05 -6.00 -0.63
C VAL A 18 4.45 -4.55 -0.83
N ARG A 19 5.10 -4.25 -1.96
CA ARG A 19 5.34 -2.87 -2.41
C ARG A 19 4.17 -2.42 -3.28
N HIS A 20 3.57 -1.26 -2.99
CA HIS A 20 2.49 -0.70 -3.82
C HIS A 20 2.95 -0.28 -5.23
N GLY A 21 4.16 0.29 -5.34
CA GLY A 21 4.78 0.64 -6.62
C GLY A 21 4.36 1.99 -7.22
N ASP A 22 3.11 2.43 -7.02
CA ASP A 22 2.59 3.70 -7.56
C ASP A 22 1.78 4.50 -6.52
N LEU A 23 2.41 4.83 -5.38
CA LEU A 23 1.74 5.56 -4.30
C LEU A 23 1.75 7.07 -4.58
N LYS A 24 0.58 7.64 -4.86
CA LYS A 24 0.34 9.07 -5.13
C LYS A 24 -1.04 9.48 -4.66
N SER A 25 -1.30 10.79 -4.52
CA SER A 25 -2.60 11.29 -4.05
C SER A 25 -3.79 10.82 -4.89
N ALA A 26 -3.63 10.67 -6.21
CA ALA A 26 -4.66 10.13 -7.10
C ALA A 26 -5.05 8.67 -6.78
N ASN A 27 -4.14 7.92 -6.14
CA ASN A 27 -4.36 6.53 -5.72
C ASN A 27 -4.76 6.43 -4.23
N ILE A 28 -5.19 7.54 -3.63
CA ILE A 28 -5.77 7.60 -2.29
C ILE A 28 -7.22 8.09 -2.40
N LEU A 29 -8.17 7.20 -2.14
CA LEU A 29 -9.59 7.52 -2.11
C LEU A 29 -10.05 7.86 -0.69
N VAL A 30 -11.16 8.57 -0.58
CA VAL A 30 -11.83 8.83 0.70
C VAL A 30 -13.13 8.05 0.72
N ASN A 31 -13.30 7.18 1.72
CA ASN A 31 -14.54 6.42 1.87
C ASN A 31 -15.61 7.23 2.63
N SER A 32 -16.82 6.66 2.77
CA SER A 32 -17.95 7.29 3.48
C SER A 32 -17.73 7.59 4.96
N ARG A 33 -16.64 7.08 5.56
CA ARG A 33 -16.23 7.33 6.94
C ARG A 33 -15.11 8.36 7.06
N ASN A 34 -14.83 9.11 5.98
CA ASN A 34 -13.72 10.07 5.89
C ASN A 34 -12.34 9.43 6.18
N ARG A 35 -12.17 8.15 5.84
CA ARG A 35 -10.89 7.45 5.97
C ARG A 35 -10.19 7.41 4.62
N ALA A 36 -8.88 7.61 4.63
CA ALA A 36 -8.07 7.43 3.43
C ALA A 36 -7.89 5.94 3.13
N VAL A 37 -8.08 5.55 1.87
CA VAL A 37 -7.98 4.17 1.41
C VAL A 37 -7.02 4.12 0.23
N ILE A 38 -6.03 3.24 0.31
CA ILE A 38 -5.06 3.01 -0.78
C ILE A 38 -5.74 2.18 -1.87
N THR A 39 -5.60 2.61 -3.12
CA THR A 39 -6.15 1.93 -4.30
C THR A 39 -5.11 1.77 -5.40
N ASP A 40 -5.46 1.08 -6.49
CA ASP A 40 -4.65 0.87 -7.70
C ASP A 40 -3.36 0.07 -7.46
N PHE A 41 -3.56 -1.23 -7.25
CA PHE A 41 -2.49 -2.21 -7.05
C PHE A 41 -1.92 -2.76 -8.37
N GLY A 42 -2.18 -2.15 -9.53
CA GLY A 42 -1.66 -2.65 -10.82
C GLY A 42 -0.13 -2.66 -10.89
N SER A 43 0.51 -1.73 -10.18
CA SER A 43 1.97 -1.64 -10.04
C SER A 43 2.51 -2.39 -8.82
N ALA A 44 1.65 -3.05 -8.03
CA ALA A 44 2.07 -3.70 -6.80
C ALA A 44 2.86 -4.98 -7.09
N ARG A 45 3.86 -5.25 -6.25
CA ARG A 45 4.73 -6.43 -6.36
C ARG A 45 5.01 -6.99 -4.97
N PHE A 46 5.04 -8.31 -4.86
CA PHE A 46 5.66 -8.96 -3.73
C PHE A 46 7.17 -8.71 -3.82
N LEU A 47 7.76 -8.31 -2.70
CA LEU A 47 9.21 -8.31 -2.55
C LEU A 47 9.56 -9.73 -2.16
N GLU A 48 10.04 -10.51 -3.13
CA GLU A 48 10.73 -11.76 -2.81
C GLU A 48 11.89 -11.41 -1.88
N ASP A 49 12.08 -12.19 -0.82
CA ASP A 49 13.32 -12.11 -0.06
C ASP A 49 14.46 -12.28 -1.07
N PRO A 50 15.55 -11.50 -0.99
CA PRO A 50 16.74 -11.77 -1.76
C PRO A 50 17.34 -13.07 -1.22
N THR A 51 16.76 -14.21 -1.58
CA THR A 51 17.46 -15.49 -1.65
C THR A 51 18.31 -15.45 -2.91
N GLU A 52 19.48 -14.84 -2.76
CA GLU A 52 20.84 -15.31 -3.12
C GLU A 52 21.86 -14.25 -2.68
#